data_AF-A0A651HDD7-F1
#
_entry.id   AF-A0A651HDD7-F1
#
_cell.length_a   1.000
_cell.length_b   1.000
_cell.length_c   1.000
_cell.angle_alpha   90.00
_cell.angle_beta   90.00
_cell.angle_gamma   90.00
#
_symmetry.space_group_name_H-M   'P 1'
#
loop_
_entity.id
_entity.type
_entity.pdbx_description
1 polymer ?
#
loop_
_entity_poly.entity_id
_entity_poly.type
_entity_poly.pdbx_seq_one_letter_code
_entity_poly.pdbx_strand_id
1 'polypeptide(L)'
;MGGVLLQPGGRRPQAWEAFSRGSAIRRAGRAGFARNVCVALGNLGSPEAVPMLTRALADPEPLVRGHAAWALGRVGGAAAR
;
A
#
# COMPACT_ATOMS: atom_id res chain seq x y z
N MET A 1 36.31 14.44 -12.41
CA MET A 1 36.64 13.38 -11.43
C MET A 1 35.89 13.68 -10.13
N GLY A 2 34.63 13.27 -10.04
CA GLY A 2 33.80 13.46 -8.84
C GLY A 2 32.80 12.31 -8.82
N GLY A 3 33.18 11.23 -8.13
CA GLY A 3 32.49 9.95 -8.19
C GLY A 3 31.05 10.03 -7.69
N VAL A 4 30.12 9.61 -8.54
CA VAL A 4 28.74 9.32 -8.16
C VAL A 4 28.77 8.06 -7.29
N LEU A 5 28.60 8.25 -5.98
CA LEU A 5 28.35 7.17 -5.04
C LEU A 5 27.01 6.49 -5.40
N LEU A 6 27.11 5.30 -5.98
CA LEU A 6 26.02 4.34 -6.07
C LEU A 6 25.57 3.99 -4.65
N GLN A 7 24.42 4.49 -4.22
CA GLN A 7 23.74 4.03 -3.01
C GLN A 7 22.98 2.73 -3.37
N PRO A 8 23.37 1.55 -2.83
CA PRO A 8 22.63 0.32 -3.05
C PRO A 8 21.40 0.32 -2.14
N GLY A 9 20.24 0.74 -2.65
CA GLY A 9 18.99 0.72 -1.89
C GLY A 9 17.91 1.71 -2.33
N GLY A 10 17.89 2.12 -3.60
CA GLY A 10 16.95 3.09 -4.17
C GLY A 10 15.47 2.67 -4.05
N ARG A 11 14.86 3.00 -2.92
CA ARG A 11 13.46 2.77 -2.57
C ARG A 11 12.52 3.55 -3.51
N ARG A 12 12.13 3.00 -4.68
CA ARG A 12 11.19 3.54 -5.71
C ARG A 12 10.61 4.97 -5.44
N PRO A 13 11.40 6.06 -5.56
CA PRO A 13 10.93 7.40 -5.15
C PRO A 13 10.05 8.11 -6.18
N GLN A 14 9.76 7.52 -7.35
CA GLN A 14 9.24 8.30 -8.48
C GLN A 14 7.71 8.20 -8.66
N ALA A 15 7.11 7.03 -8.46
CA ALA A 15 5.69 6.83 -8.79
C ALA A 15 4.74 7.56 -7.84
N TRP A 16 5.00 7.53 -6.52
CA TRP A 16 4.16 8.20 -5.53
C TRP A 16 4.24 9.73 -5.65
N GLU A 17 5.44 10.28 -5.82
CA GLU A 17 5.63 11.73 -5.92
C GLU A 17 5.02 12.31 -7.20
N ALA A 18 5.10 11.57 -8.31
CA ALA A 18 4.42 11.94 -9.54
C ALA A 18 2.90 11.86 -9.38
N PHE A 19 2.36 10.75 -8.87
CA PHE A 19 0.92 10.53 -8.69
C PHE A 19 0.28 11.52 -7.71
N SER A 20 0.94 11.79 -6.59
CA SER A 20 0.40 12.65 -5.52
C SER A 20 0.60 14.15 -5.80
N ARG A 21 1.24 14.52 -6.91
CA ARG A 21 1.61 15.91 -7.20
C ARG A 21 0.38 16.81 -7.33
N GLY A 22 0.34 17.87 -6.54
CA GLY A 22 -0.77 18.84 -6.52
C GLY A 22 -2.06 18.30 -5.90
N SER A 23 -2.05 17.09 -5.33
CA SER A 23 -3.24 16.46 -4.76
C SER A 23 -3.28 16.52 -3.24
N ALA A 24 -4.50 16.63 -2.70
CA ALA A 24 -4.80 16.49 -1.27
C ALA A 24 -4.32 15.15 -0.68
N ILE A 25 -4.18 14.11 -1.52
CA ILE A 25 -3.69 12.77 -1.15
C ILE A 25 -2.34 12.84 -0.44
N ARG A 26 -1.50 13.84 -0.76
CA ARG A 26 -0.17 13.99 -0.16
C ARG A 26 -0.21 14.21 1.35
N ARG A 27 -1.28 14.81 1.90
CA ARG A 27 -1.42 15.02 3.36
C ARG A 27 -1.46 13.72 4.14
N ALA A 28 -2.00 12.65 3.53
CA ALA A 28 -2.02 11.32 4.15
C ALA A 28 -0.67 10.58 4.04
N GLY A 29 0.22 11.03 3.14
CA GLY A 29 1.43 10.29 2.78
C GLY A 29 1.14 8.96 2.07
N ARG A 30 2.20 8.34 1.51
CA ARG A 30 2.08 7.08 0.74
C ARG A 30 1.50 5.95 1.57
N ALA A 31 2.00 5.81 2.80
CA ALA A 31 1.56 4.81 3.76
C ALA A 31 0.09 4.99 4.15
N GLY A 32 -0.30 6.21 4.55
CA GLY A 32 -1.68 6.50 4.93
C GLY A 32 -2.66 6.31 3.78
N PHE A 33 -2.28 6.71 2.56
CA PHE A 33 -3.09 6.45 1.37
C PHE A 33 -3.26 4.95 1.10
N ALA A 34 -2.16 4.18 1.07
CA ALA A 34 -2.23 2.74 0.84
C ALA A 34 -3.05 2.01 1.93
N ARG A 35 -2.92 2.43 3.18
CA ARG A 35 -3.76 1.97 4.29
C ARG A 35 -5.24 2.26 4.02
N ASN A 36 -5.58 3.47 3.57
CA ASN A 36 -6.97 3.84 3.27
C ASN A 36 -7.54 3.03 2.10
N VAL A 37 -6.72 2.72 1.09
CA VAL A 37 -7.10 1.82 -0.01
C VAL A 37 -7.41 0.43 0.52
N CYS A 38 -6.58 -0.14 1.40
CA CYS A 38 -6.87 -1.44 2.04
C CYS A 38 -8.21 -1.40 2.80
N VAL A 39 -8.47 -0.32 3.54
CA VAL A 39 -9.74 -0.13 4.25
C VAL A 39 -10.93 -0.13 3.28
N ALA A 40 -10.84 0.64 2.20
CA ALA A 40 -11.91 0.74 1.21
C ALA A 40 -12.21 -0.62 0.55
N LEU A 41 -11.18 -1.38 0.20
CA LEU A 41 -11.31 -2.71 -0.41
C LEU A 41 -11.91 -3.74 0.55
N GLY A 42 -11.47 -3.75 1.81
CA GLY A 42 -12.08 -4.59 2.83
C GLY A 42 -13.55 -4.24 3.04
N ASN A 43 -13.89 -2.95 3.03
CA ASN A 43 -15.27 -2.48 3.12
C ASN A 43 -16.12 -2.91 1.94
N LEU A 44 -15.56 -2.85 0.73
CA LEU A 44 -16.20 -3.33 -0.50
C LEU A 44 -16.50 -4.83 -0.44
N GLY A 45 -15.59 -5.63 0.14
CA GLY A 45 -15.80 -7.08 0.33
C GLY A 45 -15.76 -7.90 -0.95
N SER A 46 -15.27 -7.32 -2.05
CA SER A 46 -15.22 -7.97 -3.36
C SER A 46 -14.04 -8.95 -3.46
N PRO A 47 -14.25 -10.20 -3.92
CA PRO A 47 -13.17 -11.18 -4.15
C PRO A 47 -12.11 -10.69 -5.13
N GLU A 48 -12.46 -9.81 -6.06
CA GLU A 48 -11.54 -9.18 -7.03
C GLU A 48 -10.46 -8.34 -6.34
N ALA A 49 -10.66 -7.93 -5.08
CA ALA A 49 -9.65 -7.21 -4.29
C ALA A 49 -8.53 -8.12 -3.76
N VAL A 50 -8.74 -9.45 -3.69
CA VAL A 50 -7.80 -10.39 -3.06
C VAL A 50 -6.39 -10.33 -3.64
N PRO A 51 -6.17 -10.31 -4.98
CA PRO A 51 -4.82 -10.25 -5.53
C PRO A 51 -4.06 -8.99 -5.13
N MET A 52 -4.74 -7.83 -5.09
CA MET A 52 -4.12 -6.56 -4.70
C MET A 52 -3.84 -6.50 -3.20
N LEU A 53 -4.77 -6.94 -2.36
CA LEU A 53 -4.59 -7.00 -0.91
C LEU A 53 -3.47 -7.97 -0.52
N THR A 54 -3.36 -9.10 -1.23
CA THR A 54 -2.26 -10.07 -1.04
C THR A 54 -0.91 -9.43 -1.34
N ARG A 55 -0.80 -8.62 -2.40
CA ARG A 55 0.43 -7.87 -2.69
C ARG A 55 0.76 -6.85 -1.59
N ALA A 56 -0.24 -6.23 -0.99
CA ALA A 56 -0.06 -5.27 0.09
C ALA A 56 0.44 -5.89 1.41
N LEU A 57 0.35 -7.20 1.58
CA LEU A 57 0.98 -7.91 2.70
C LEU A 57 2.52 -7.85 2.66
N ALA A 58 3.12 -7.59 1.50
CA ALA A 58 4.57 -7.43 1.35
C ALA A 58 5.01 -5.94 1.40
N ASP A 59 4.12 -5.02 1.78
CA ASP A 59 4.46 -3.61 1.85
C ASP A 59 5.53 -3.34 2.92
N PRO A 60 6.54 -2.47 2.65
CA PRO A 60 7.56 -2.15 3.64
C PRO A 60 6.99 -1.56 4.92
N GLU A 61 5.86 -0.86 4.84
CA GLU A 61 5.24 -0.21 5.99
C GLU A 61 4.36 -1.20 6.80
N PRO A 62 4.68 -1.47 8.08
CA PRO A 62 3.88 -2.35 8.94
C PRO A 62 2.40 -1.95 9.01
N LEU A 63 2.09 -0.64 9.02
CA LEU A 63 0.70 -0.15 9.05
C LEU A 63 -0.11 -0.65 7.84
N VAL A 64 0.50 -0.67 6.65
CA VAL A 64 -0.14 -1.13 5.42
C VAL A 64 -0.37 -2.64 5.47
N ARG A 65 0.64 -3.41 5.91
CA ARG A 65 0.52 -4.88 6.05
C ARG A 65 -0.62 -5.27 6.97
N GLY A 66 -0.75 -4.62 8.12
CA GLY A 66 -1.83 -4.90 9.08
C GLY A 66 -3.22 -4.66 8.49
N HIS A 67 -3.40 -3.57 7.74
CA HIS A 67 -4.69 -3.26 7.10
C HIS A 67 -4.99 -4.17 5.90
N ALA A 68 -3.97 -4.62 5.17
CA ALA A 68 -4.12 -5.60 4.11
C ALA A 68 -4.63 -6.94 4.67
N ALA A 69 -4.04 -7.42 5.78
CA ALA A 69 -4.48 -8.64 6.47
C ALA A 69 -5.92 -8.53 6.97
N TRP A 70 -6.27 -7.40 7.62
CA TRP A 70 -7.64 -7.12 8.04
C TRP A 70 -8.63 -7.13 6.87
N ALA A 71 -8.26 -6.51 5.74
CA ALA A 71 -9.11 -6.43 4.57
C ALA A 71 -9.33 -7.81 3.92
N LEU A 72 -8.30 -8.67 3.86
CA LEU A 72 -8.44 -10.05 3.40
C LEU A 72 -9.39 -10.86 4.28
N GLY A 73 -9.27 -10.75 5.60
CA GLY A 73 -10.20 -11.37 6.54
C GLY A 73 -11.65 -10.92 6.33
N ARG A 74 -11.85 -9.65 5.95
CA ARG A 74 -13.18 -9.14 5.59
C ARG A 74 -13.71 -9.69 4.28
N VAL A 75 -12.88 -9.77 3.24
CA VAL A 75 -13.28 -10.27 1.92
C VAL A 75 -13.63 -11.77 1.98
N GLY A 76 -12.84 -12.57 2.69
CA GLY A 76 -13.11 -14.01 2.81
C GLY A 76 -14.13 -14.39 3.90
N GLY A 77 -14.60 -13.42 4.70
CA GLY A 77 -15.59 -13.65 5.75
C GLY A 77 -15.14 -14.67 6.79
N ALA A 78 -16.07 -15.48 7.29
CA ALA A 78 -15.79 -16.48 8.33
C ALA A 78 -14.73 -17.54 7.91
N ALA A 79 -14.56 -17.77 6.61
CA ALA A 79 -13.59 -18.73 6.08
C ALA A 79 -12.14 -18.21 6.06
N ALA A 80 -11.92 -16.91 6.30
CA ALA A 80 -10.61 -16.27 6.28
C ALA A 80 -10.03 -15.95 7.67
N ARG A 81 -10.68 -16.43 8.75
CA ARG A 81 -10.23 -16.25 10.13
C ARG A 81 -9.22 -17.31 10.55
#